data_AF-A0A2E5GPL8-F1
#
_entry.id   AF-A0A2E5GPL8-F1
#
_cell.length_a   1.000
_cell.length_b   1.000
_cell.length_c   1.000
_cell.angle_alpha   90.00
_cell.angle_beta   90.00
_cell.angle_gamma   90.00
#
_symmetry.space_group_name_H-M   'P 1'
#
loop_
_entity.id
_entity.type
_entity.pdbx_description
1 polymer ?
#
loop_
_entity_poly.entity_id
_entity_poly.type
_entity_poly.pdbx_seq_one_letter_code
_entity_poly.pdbx_strand_id
1 'polypeptide(L)'
;MKNFRLELKWAVIYTLTLLLWMVFERLMGWHDEHIDMHHIYTMLFYIPAIILYYFALSDKRNNFYGGIITFKQAFLSGLILSVFIALLAAPAQYITSTYITPQYFDNVIAYAVESGKIAPEEAASFFNLKSYMIQSVAGSLAFGLVLSALVAFFVKRK
;
A
#
# COMPACT_ATOMS: atom_id res chain seq x y z
N MET A 1 9.75 21.71 7.81
CA MET A 1 8.74 21.00 8.65
C MET A 1 9.47 20.44 9.85
N LYS A 2 9.08 20.81 11.08
CA LYS A 2 9.76 20.34 12.31
C LYS A 2 8.95 19.28 13.08
N ASN A 3 7.80 18.86 12.54
CA ASN A 3 6.91 17.88 13.18
C ASN A 3 6.22 17.02 12.10
N PHE A 4 6.36 15.69 12.23
CA PHE A 4 5.81 14.68 11.33
C PHE A 4 4.72 13.81 11.96
N ARG A 5 4.16 14.26 13.10
CA ARG A 5 3.12 13.51 13.84
C ARG A 5 1.88 13.23 12.99
N LEU A 6 1.51 14.16 12.10
CA LEU A 6 0.36 13.98 11.21
C LEU A 6 0.64 12.89 10.17
N GLU A 7 1.81 12.92 9.54
CA GLU A 7 2.25 11.91 8.59
C GLU A 7 2.31 10.52 9.24
N LEU A 8 2.88 10.40 10.44
CA LEU A 8 2.91 9.13 11.18
C LEU A 8 1.49 8.63 11.53
N LYS A 9 0.62 9.51 12.03
CA LYS A 9 -0.79 9.18 12.31
C LYS A 9 -1.48 8.60 11.08
N TRP A 10 -1.33 9.26 9.92
CA TRP A 10 -1.95 8.82 8.69
C TRP A 10 -1.31 7.56 8.10
N ALA A 11 -0.01 7.35 8.29
CA ALA A 11 0.64 6.11 7.91
C ALA A 11 0.06 4.92 8.69
N VAL A 12 -0.17 5.07 10.00
CA VAL A 12 -0.82 4.03 10.81
C VAL A 12 -2.25 3.75 10.34
N ILE A 13 -3.05 4.80 10.09
CA ILE A 13 -4.42 4.64 9.55
C ILE A 13 -4.40 3.92 8.20
N TYR A 14 -3.47 4.28 7.32
CA TYR A 14 -3.28 3.64 6.03
C TYR A 14 -2.96 2.16 6.19
N THR A 15 -2.00 1.81 7.04
CA THR A 15 -1.62 0.42 7.29
C THR A 15 -2.77 -0.40 7.87
N LEU A 16 -3.54 0.15 8.80
CA LEU A 16 -4.73 -0.53 9.34
C LEU A 16 -5.80 -0.73 8.26
N THR A 17 -6.01 0.26 7.40
CA THR A 17 -6.95 0.16 6.27
C THR A 17 -6.50 -0.92 5.28
N LEU A 18 -5.19 -0.99 5.00
CA LEU A 18 -4.60 -2.05 4.17
C LEU A 18 -4.84 -3.43 4.79
N LEU A 19 -4.60 -3.61 6.09
CA LEU A 19 -4.83 -4.90 6.75
C LEU A 19 -6.31 -5.30 6.73
N LEU A 20 -7.22 -4.35 6.95
CA LEU A 20 -8.66 -4.59 6.80
C LEU A 20 -9.03 -4.99 5.37
N TRP A 21 -8.40 -4.35 4.38
CA TRP A 21 -8.58 -4.70 2.98
C TRP A 21 -8.09 -6.13 2.69
N MET A 22 -6.92 -6.53 3.20
CA MET A 22 -6.40 -7.90 3.04
C MET A 22 -7.33 -8.95 3.66
N VAL A 23 -7.98 -8.64 4.78
CA VAL A 23 -9.02 -9.50 5.37
C VAL A 23 -10.23 -9.60 4.44
N PHE A 24 -10.68 -8.46 3.89
CA PHE A 24 -11.76 -8.44 2.91
C PHE A 24 -11.44 -9.27 1.66
N GLU A 25 -10.26 -9.12 1.06
CA GLU A 25 -9.85 -9.89 -0.12
C GLU A 25 -9.87 -11.41 0.15
N ARG A 26 -9.37 -11.82 1.32
CA ARG A 26 -9.46 -13.23 1.73
C ARG A 26 -10.90 -13.70 1.85
N LEU A 27 -11.79 -12.91 2.48
CA LEU A 27 -13.20 -13.30 2.65
C LEU A 27 -13.95 -13.39 1.31
N MET A 28 -13.52 -12.64 0.31
CA MET A 28 -14.04 -12.72 -1.06
C MET A 28 -13.48 -13.91 -1.86
N GLY A 29 -12.59 -14.71 -1.26
CA GLY A 29 -11.97 -15.87 -1.88
C GLY A 29 -10.85 -15.54 -2.87
N TRP A 30 -10.37 -14.30 -2.90
CA TRP A 30 -9.34 -13.87 -3.87
C TRP A 30 -7.94 -14.36 -3.52
N HIS A 31 -7.75 -14.97 -2.35
CA HIS A 31 -6.48 -15.57 -1.95
C HIS A 31 -6.46 -17.10 -2.08
N ASP A 32 -7.58 -17.69 -2.49
CA ASP A 32 -7.78 -19.14 -2.61
C ASP A 32 -8.62 -19.50 -3.85
N GLU A 33 -9.94 -19.59 -3.74
CA GLU A 33 -10.86 -20.13 -4.75
C GLU A 33 -10.84 -19.34 -6.06
N HIS A 34 -10.73 -18.02 -5.97
CA HIS A 34 -10.77 -17.07 -7.09
C HIS A 34 -9.42 -16.35 -7.26
N ILE A 35 -8.32 -17.08 -7.07
CA ILE A 35 -6.96 -16.51 -7.13
C ILE A 35 -6.57 -16.00 -8.52
N ASP A 36 -7.20 -16.55 -9.56
CA ASP A 36 -7.08 -16.08 -10.94
C ASP A 36 -7.53 -14.62 -11.08
N MET A 37 -8.49 -14.18 -10.26
CA MET A 37 -9.01 -12.82 -10.26
C MET A 37 -8.26 -11.84 -9.34
N HIS A 38 -7.41 -12.35 -8.44
CA HIS A 38 -6.71 -11.55 -7.43
C HIS A 38 -5.99 -10.34 -8.02
N HIS A 39 -5.22 -10.56 -9.09
CA HIS A 39 -4.38 -9.56 -9.73
C HIS A 39 -5.17 -8.35 -10.27
N ILE A 40 -6.46 -8.51 -10.56
CA ILE A 40 -7.35 -7.44 -11.02
C ILE A 40 -7.97 -6.74 -9.82
N TYR A 41 -8.56 -7.51 -8.89
CA TYR A 41 -9.34 -6.93 -7.80
C TYR A 41 -8.50 -6.25 -6.73
N THR A 42 -7.26 -6.70 -6.51
CA THR A 42 -6.38 -6.04 -5.53
C THR A 42 -6.02 -4.60 -5.93
N MET A 43 -6.04 -4.28 -7.23
CA MET A 43 -5.83 -2.91 -7.71
C MET A 43 -6.92 -1.94 -7.23
N LEU A 44 -8.10 -2.43 -6.84
CA LEU A 44 -9.16 -1.59 -6.30
C LEU A 44 -8.76 -0.91 -4.99
N PHE A 45 -7.77 -1.45 -4.27
CA PHE A 45 -7.20 -0.80 -3.08
C PHE A 45 -6.58 0.57 -3.37
N TYR A 46 -6.20 0.86 -4.63
CA TYR A 46 -5.70 2.18 -4.99
C TYR A 46 -6.73 3.30 -4.78
N ILE A 47 -8.03 2.98 -4.83
CA ILE A 47 -9.11 3.95 -4.56
C ILE A 47 -9.05 4.45 -3.11
N PRO A 48 -9.16 3.60 -2.06
CA PRO A 48 -9.02 4.05 -0.69
C PRO A 48 -7.63 4.63 -0.39
N ALA A 49 -6.56 4.13 -1.02
CA ALA A 49 -5.22 4.68 -0.87
C ALA A 49 -5.14 6.17 -1.29
N ILE A 50 -5.68 6.52 -2.47
CA ILE A 50 -5.72 7.91 -2.96
C ILE A 50 -6.53 8.80 -2.00
N ILE A 51 -7.68 8.31 -1.52
CA ILE A 51 -8.55 9.04 -0.59
C ILE A 51 -7.80 9.32 0.73
N LEU A 52 -7.09 8.33 1.26
CA LEU A 52 -6.29 8.49 2.48
C LEU A 52 -5.14 9.48 2.30
N TYR A 53 -4.42 9.44 1.17
CA TYR A 53 -3.42 10.46 0.85
C TYR A 53 -4.04 11.86 0.76
N TYR A 54 -5.21 11.99 0.14
CA TYR A 54 -5.93 13.26 0.06
C TYR A 54 -6.29 13.81 1.44
N PHE A 55 -6.82 12.96 2.32
CA PHE A 55 -7.12 13.36 3.69
C PHE A 55 -5.87 13.68 4.50
N ALA A 56 -4.79 12.91 4.35
CA ALA A 56 -3.52 13.16 5.04
C ALA A 56 -2.92 14.53 4.66
N LEU A 57 -2.87 14.85 3.37
CA LEU A 57 -2.34 16.13 2.90
C LEU A 57 -3.29 17.30 3.20
N SER A 58 -4.61 17.07 3.15
CA SER A 58 -5.60 18.09 3.54
C SER A 58 -5.54 18.39 5.04
N ASP A 59 -5.34 17.37 5.87
CA ASP A 59 -5.12 17.50 7.31
C ASP A 59 -3.83 18.29 7.59
N LYS A 60 -2.74 17.98 6.87
CA LYS A 60 -1.50 18.78 6.94
C LYS A 60 -1.73 20.24 6.54
N ARG A 61 -2.45 20.49 5.45
CA ARG A 61 -2.78 21.85 5.00
C ARG A 61 -3.51 22.62 6.10
N ASN A 62 -4.58 22.03 6.64
CA ASN A 62 -5.48 22.73 7.56
C ASN A 62 -4.86 22.89 8.96
N ASN A 63 -4.23 21.85 9.49
CA ASN A 63 -3.78 21.81 10.88
C ASN A 63 -2.30 22.18 11.09
N PHE A 64 -1.48 22.20 10.04
CA PHE A 64 -0.07 22.62 10.15
C PHE A 64 0.24 23.90 9.37
N TYR A 65 -0.36 24.09 8.19
CA TYR A 65 -0.10 25.24 7.32
C TYR A 65 -1.18 26.33 7.36
N GLY A 66 -2.17 26.23 8.27
CA GLY A 66 -3.20 27.27 8.43
C GLY A 66 -4.14 27.40 7.23
N GLY A 67 -4.39 26.30 6.51
CA GLY A 67 -5.36 26.25 5.41
C GLY A 67 -4.80 26.54 4.01
N ILE A 68 -3.56 27.03 3.90
CA ILE A 68 -2.90 27.30 2.61
C ILE A 68 -1.62 26.49 2.52
N ILE A 69 -1.55 25.58 1.55
CA ILE A 69 -0.37 24.76 1.29
C ILE A 69 0.06 24.95 -0.16
N THR A 70 1.37 25.08 -0.38
CA THR A 70 1.96 25.09 -1.71
C THR A 70 2.13 23.66 -2.23
N PHE A 71 2.23 23.48 -3.55
CA PHE A 71 2.50 22.18 -4.16
C PHE A 71 3.75 21.51 -3.56
N LYS A 72 4.87 22.25 -3.45
CA LYS A 72 6.13 21.73 -2.90
C LYS A 72 6.00 21.24 -1.46
N GLN A 73 5.23 21.94 -0.63
CA GLN A 73 4.99 21.55 0.77
C GLN A 73 4.09 20.31 0.85
N ALA A 74 3.02 20.26 0.06
CA ALA A 74 2.12 19.11 0.00
C ALA A 74 2.85 17.86 -0.52
N PHE A 75 3.62 18.01 -1.61
CA PHE A 75 4.42 16.95 -2.19
C PHE A 75 5.43 16.39 -1.19
N LEU A 76 6.19 17.25 -0.51
CA LEU A 76 7.16 16.81 0.49
C LEU A 76 6.51 16.10 1.69
N SER A 77 5.34 16.58 2.14
CA SER A 77 4.57 15.88 3.19
C SER A 77 4.10 14.50 2.73
N GLY A 78 3.69 14.38 1.45
CA GLY A 78 3.32 13.09 0.85
C GLY A 78 4.51 12.11 0.79
N LEU A 79 5.70 12.60 0.45
CA LEU A 79 6.90 11.77 0.44
C LEU A 79 7.23 11.25 1.84
N ILE A 80 7.12 12.10 2.87
CA ILE A 80 7.37 11.69 4.26
C ILE A 80 6.31 10.69 4.73
N LEU A 81 5.04 10.90 4.39
CA LEU A 81 3.98 9.92 4.63
C LEU A 81 4.32 8.57 3.98
N SER A 82 4.78 8.59 2.73
CA SER A 82 5.17 7.40 1.97
C SER A 82 6.33 6.64 2.63
N VAL A 83 7.30 7.36 3.20
CA VAL A 83 8.40 6.75 3.98
C VAL A 83 7.85 6.05 5.22
N PHE A 84 6.94 6.66 5.98
CA PHE A 84 6.33 5.99 7.13
C PHE A 84 5.50 4.77 6.74
N ILE A 85 4.75 4.85 5.64
CA ILE A 85 4.02 3.69 5.10
C ILE A 85 5.00 2.58 4.71
N ALA A 86 6.09 2.90 4.03
CA ALA A 86 7.11 1.93 3.64
C ALA A 86 7.77 1.26 4.87
N LEU A 87 8.01 2.00 5.96
CA LEU A 87 8.51 1.42 7.22
C LEU A 87 7.52 0.43 7.84
N LEU A 88 6.21 0.68 7.69
CA LEU A 88 5.15 -0.20 8.18
C LEU A 88 4.78 -1.32 7.19
N ALA A 89 5.21 -1.24 5.94
CA ALA A 89 4.84 -2.16 4.87
C ALA A 89 5.33 -3.59 5.14
N ALA A 90 6.60 -3.76 5.53
CA ALA A 90 7.16 -5.08 5.83
C ALA A 90 6.45 -5.77 7.03
N PRO A 91 6.23 -5.10 8.18
CA PRO A 91 5.40 -5.66 9.26
C PRO A 91 3.96 -5.98 8.82
N ALA A 92 3.33 -5.11 8.03
CA ALA A 92 1.98 -5.36 7.52
C ALA A 92 1.95 -6.60 6.61
N GLN A 93 2.92 -6.73 5.69
CA GLN A 93 3.06 -7.88 4.82
C GLN A 93 3.28 -9.18 5.61
N TYR A 94 4.08 -9.12 6.68
CA TYR A 94 4.26 -10.25 7.59
C TYR A 94 2.94 -10.67 8.23
N ILE A 95 2.17 -9.72 8.76
CA ILE A 95 0.86 -9.98 9.36
C ILE A 95 -0.09 -10.58 8.32
N THR A 96 -0.15 -9.99 7.13
CA THR A 96 -0.98 -10.48 6.03
C THR A 96 -0.64 -11.91 5.67
N SER A 97 0.63 -12.21 5.44
CA SER A 97 1.05 -13.52 4.93
C SER A 97 1.05 -14.62 6.00
N THR A 98 1.12 -14.27 7.29
CA THR A 98 1.21 -15.26 8.37
C THR A 98 -0.13 -15.51 9.04
N TYR A 99 -0.93 -14.45 9.26
CA TYR A 99 -2.17 -14.53 10.05
C TYR A 99 -3.41 -14.31 9.21
N ILE A 100 -3.36 -13.40 8.23
CA ILE A 100 -4.52 -13.13 7.38
C ILE A 100 -4.65 -14.23 6.34
N THR A 101 -3.61 -14.58 5.58
CA THR A 101 -3.72 -15.52 4.46
C THR A 101 -2.55 -16.51 4.37
N PRO A 102 -2.39 -17.41 5.34
CA PRO A 102 -1.21 -18.27 5.46
C PRO A 102 -0.94 -19.17 4.24
N GLN A 103 -1.97 -19.54 3.47
CA GLN A 103 -1.86 -20.42 2.31
C GLN A 103 -1.69 -19.66 0.98
N TYR A 104 -1.68 -18.32 0.99
CA TYR A 104 -1.69 -17.54 -0.25
C TYR A 104 -0.51 -17.86 -1.18
N PHE A 105 0.70 -18.00 -0.63
CA PHE A 105 1.89 -18.27 -1.43
C PHE A 105 1.82 -19.66 -2.09
N ASP A 106 1.35 -20.68 -1.38
CA ASP A 106 1.19 -22.01 -1.95
C ASP A 106 0.14 -21.99 -3.07
N ASN A 107 -1.00 -21.33 -2.83
CA ASN A 107 -2.09 -21.21 -3.79
C ASN A 107 -1.64 -20.46 -5.07
N VAL A 108 -0.93 -19.34 -4.92
CA VAL A 108 -0.51 -18.52 -6.08
C VAL A 108 0.59 -19.21 -6.88
N ILE A 109 1.50 -19.95 -6.23
CA ILE A 109 2.52 -20.75 -6.92
C ILE A 109 1.85 -21.85 -7.73
N ALA A 110 0.93 -22.62 -7.12
CA ALA A 110 0.20 -23.68 -7.82
C ALA A 110 -0.50 -23.14 -9.06
N TYR A 111 -1.26 -22.04 -8.90
CA TYR A 111 -1.94 -21.38 -10.01
C TYR A 111 -0.97 -20.87 -11.09
N ALA A 112 0.15 -20.22 -10.72
CA ALA A 112 1.11 -19.68 -11.68
C ALA A 112 1.79 -20.78 -12.52
N VAL A 113 2.06 -21.94 -11.90
CA VAL A 113 2.65 -23.11 -12.57
C VAL A 113 1.62 -23.80 -13.46
N GLU A 114 0.41 -24.07 -12.95
CA GLU A 114 -0.67 -24.73 -13.72
C GLU A 114 -1.11 -23.92 -14.93
N SER A 115 -1.13 -22.59 -14.80
CA SER A 115 -1.43 -21.69 -15.93
C SER A 115 -0.29 -21.56 -16.94
N GLY A 116 0.85 -22.24 -16.73
CA GLY A 116 2.01 -22.23 -17.61
C GLY A 116 2.71 -20.88 -17.72
N LYS A 117 2.42 -19.95 -16.80
CA LYS A 117 2.94 -18.58 -16.86
C LYS A 117 4.40 -18.49 -16.42
N ILE A 118 4.82 -19.34 -15.47
CA ILE A 118 6.13 -19.27 -14.82
C ILE A 118 6.60 -20.70 -14.47
N ALA A 119 7.91 -20.97 -14.55
CA ALA A 119 8.49 -22.23 -14.06
C ALA A 119 8.37 -22.36 -12.53
N PRO A 120 8.24 -23.58 -11.97
CA PRO A 120 8.04 -23.77 -10.53
C PRO A 120 9.11 -23.12 -9.63
N GLU A 121 10.37 -23.23 -10.03
CA GLU A 121 11.51 -22.67 -9.29
C GLU A 121 11.48 -21.14 -9.28
N GLU A 122 11.12 -20.54 -10.40
CA GLU A 122 10.98 -19.09 -10.54
C GLU A 122 9.78 -18.58 -9.73
N ALA A 123 8.66 -19.29 -9.77
CA ALA A 123 7.48 -18.98 -8.96
C ALA A 123 7.80 -18.98 -7.45
N ALA A 124 8.50 -20.00 -6.95
CA ALA A 124 8.89 -20.07 -5.53
C ALA A 124 9.87 -18.96 -5.12
N SER A 125 10.74 -18.52 -6.03
CA SER A 125 11.66 -17.41 -5.80
C SER A 125 10.95 -16.06 -5.71
N PHE A 126 9.84 -15.91 -6.42
CA PHE A 126 9.06 -14.68 -6.48
C PHE A 126 7.97 -14.61 -5.39
N PHE A 127 7.17 -15.66 -5.25
CA PHE A 127 6.04 -15.78 -4.35
C PHE A 127 6.45 -16.33 -2.98
N ASN A 128 7.18 -15.52 -2.22
CA ASN A 128 7.50 -15.83 -0.84
C ASN A 128 7.53 -14.58 0.03
N LEU A 129 7.47 -14.80 1.34
CA LEU A 129 7.41 -13.75 2.34
C LEU A 129 8.55 -12.73 2.22
N LYS A 130 9.79 -13.19 2.05
CA LYS A 130 10.96 -12.30 1.96
C LYS A 130 10.86 -11.39 0.75
N SER A 131 10.58 -11.97 -0.41
CA SER A 131 10.38 -11.25 -1.67
C SER A 131 9.25 -10.23 -1.53
N TYR A 132 8.09 -10.64 -1.01
CA TYR A 132 6.93 -9.77 -0.84
C TYR A 132 7.16 -8.64 0.17
N MET A 133 7.91 -8.87 1.25
CA MET A 133 8.29 -7.80 2.17
C MET A 133 9.16 -6.75 1.47
N ILE A 134 10.15 -7.17 0.67
CA ILE A 134 11.00 -6.24 -0.10
C ILE A 134 10.15 -5.48 -1.13
N GLN A 135 9.31 -6.19 -1.89
CA GLN A 135 8.42 -5.60 -2.88
C GLN A 135 7.42 -4.62 -2.24
N SER A 136 6.87 -4.93 -1.06
CA SER A 136 5.94 -4.05 -0.35
C SER A 136 6.58 -2.72 0.03
N VAL A 137 7.84 -2.74 0.48
CA VAL A 137 8.60 -1.53 0.84
C VAL A 137 8.93 -0.72 -0.41
N ALA A 138 9.52 -1.35 -1.43
CA ALA A 138 9.88 -0.69 -2.68
C ALA A 138 8.65 -0.12 -3.40
N GLY A 139 7.58 -0.93 -3.49
CA GLY A 139 6.30 -0.55 -4.07
C GLY A 139 5.65 0.62 -3.32
N SER A 140 5.68 0.62 -1.99
CA SER A 140 5.15 1.73 -1.18
C SER A 140 5.87 3.05 -1.48
N LEU A 141 7.19 3.03 -1.67
CA LEU A 141 7.96 4.23 -2.00
C LEU A 141 7.68 4.69 -3.44
N ALA A 142 7.68 3.77 -4.41
CA ALA A 142 7.44 4.10 -5.82
C ALA A 142 6.02 4.63 -6.04
N PHE A 143 5.02 3.93 -5.51
CA PHE A 143 3.62 4.36 -5.60
C PHE A 143 3.37 5.64 -4.79
N GLY A 144 3.98 5.74 -3.60
CA GLY A 144 3.91 6.91 -2.75
C GLY A 144 4.46 8.17 -3.42
N LEU A 145 5.53 8.07 -4.22
CA LEU A 145 6.04 9.18 -5.04
C LEU A 145 4.97 9.71 -6.01
N VAL A 146 4.31 8.80 -6.74
CA VAL A 146 3.26 9.14 -7.71
C VAL A 146 2.06 9.75 -7.02
N LEU A 147 1.56 9.12 -5.96
CA LEU A 147 0.43 9.64 -5.18
C LEU A 147 0.73 10.99 -4.55
N SER A 148 1.94 11.19 -4.05
CA SER A 148 2.35 12.47 -3.48
C SER A 148 2.26 13.59 -4.51
N ALA A 149 2.71 13.35 -5.74
CA ALA A 149 2.63 14.35 -6.81
C ALA A 149 1.18 14.59 -7.24
N LEU A 150 0.42 13.51 -7.49
CA LEU A 150 -0.97 13.57 -7.93
C LEU A 150 -1.84 14.30 -6.90
N VAL A 151 -1.78 13.91 -5.64
CA VAL A 151 -2.63 14.47 -4.58
C VAL A 151 -2.18 15.88 -4.19
N ALA A 152 -0.88 16.18 -4.19
CA ALA A 152 -0.40 17.54 -3.96
C ALA A 152 -0.97 18.55 -4.96
N PHE A 153 -1.19 18.12 -6.21
CA PHE A 153 -1.82 18.96 -7.23
C PHE A 153 -3.26 19.33 -6.88
N PHE A 154 -4.03 18.44 -6.27
CA PHE A 154 -5.42 18.69 -5.87
C PHE A 154 -5.56 19.41 -4.52
N VAL A 155 -4.61 19.21 -3.60
CA VAL A 155 -4.68 19.77 -2.24
C VAL A 155 -4.13 21.19 -2.16
N LYS A 156 -3.23 21.58 -3.08
CA LYS A 156 -2.68 22.94 -3.13
C LYS A 156 -3.80 23.98 -3.24
N ARG A 157 -3.61 25.12 -2.57
CA ARG A 157 -4.53 26.27 -2.62
C ARG A 157 -3.80 27.56 -3.01
N LYS A 158 -2.77 27.40 -3.83
CA LYS A 158 -1.93 28.47 -4.36
C LYS A 158 -1.40 28.07 -5.73
#